data_AF-A0A6J7F5I8-F1
#
_entry.id   AF-A0A6J7F5I8-F1
#
_cell.length_a   1.000
_cell.length_b   1.000
_cell.length_c   1.000
_cell.angle_alpha   90.00
_cell.angle_beta   90.00
_cell.angle_gamma   90.00
#
_symmetry.space_group_name_H-M   'P 1'
#
loop_
_entity.id
_entity.type
_entity.pdbx_description
1 polymer ?
#
loop_
_entity_poly.entity_id
_entity_poly.type
_entity_poly.pdbx_seq_one_letter_code
_entity_poly.pdbx_strand_id
1 'polypeptide(L)' 'MISAGLKGIEGKYKLEPSSDVQTLPANLNEAIAVMEKSELVRETLGESVFEYVLRNKRAEWQEYRRQVSQFELDRYLPVL' A
#
# COMPACT_ATOMS: atom_id res chain seq x y z
N MET A 1 4.49 6.26 10.32
CA MET A 1 3.56 6.71 11.38
C MET A 1 4.00 8.02 12.02
N ILE A 2 5.27 8.19 12.41
CA ILE A 2 5.77 9.44 13.05
C ILE A 2 5.49 10.69 12.21
N SER A 3 5.83 10.68 10.91
CA SER A 3 5.63 11.85 10.04
C SER A 3 4.16 12.22 9.83
N ALA A 4 3.25 11.23 9.82
CA ALA A 4 1.82 11.49 9.72
C ALA A 4 1.28 12.17 10.99
N GLY A 5 1.77 11.76 12.17
CA GLY A 5 1.42 12.43 13.43
C GLY A 5 1.95 13.86 13.49
N LEU A 6 3.22 14.08 13.13
CA LEU A 6 3.82 15.41 13.05
C LEU A 6 3.06 16.33 12.10
N LYS A 7 2.74 15.86 10.89
CA LYS A 7 1.97 16.62 9.90
C LYS A 7 0.59 17.02 10.43
N GLY A 8 -0.07 16.15 11.20
CA GLY A 8 -1.35 16.44 11.84
C GLY A 8 -1.24 17.53 12.92
N ILE A 9 -0.18 17.51 13.73
CA ILE A 9 0.09 18.53 14.76
C ILE A 9 0.42 19.88 14.10
N GLU A 10 1.36 19.90 13.15
CA GLU A 10 1.79 21.10 12.43
C GLU A 10 0.64 21.72 11.62
N GLY A 11 -0.13 20.87 10.93
CA GLY A 11 -1.30 21.27 10.15
C GLY A 11 -2.53 21.62 11.00
N LYS A 12 -2.47 21.40 12.33
CA LYS A 12 -3.59 21.62 13.27
C LYS A 12 -4.88 20.94 12.80
N TYR A 13 -4.79 19.69 12.36
CA TYR A 13 -5.93 18.96 11.81
C TYR A 13 -7.02 18.79 12.86
N LYS A 14 -8.27 19.06 12.49
CA LYS A 14 -9.42 18.86 13.36
C LYS A 14 -9.78 17.38 13.41
N LEU A 15 -9.96 16.87 14.62
CA LEU A 15 -10.44 15.52 14.85
C LEU A 15 -11.96 15.55 14.83
N GLU A 16 -12.55 15.23 13.68
CA GLU A 16 -13.99 15.03 13.57
C GLU A 16 -14.31 13.54 13.84
N PRO A 17 -15.39 13.21 14.55
CA PRO A 17 -15.83 11.82 14.69
C PRO A 17 -16.15 11.27 13.30
N SER A 18 -15.34 10.29 12.86
CA SER A 18 -15.44 9.75 11.50
C SER A 18 -16.70 8.90 11.35
N SER A 19 -17.70 9.40 10.62
CA SER A 19 -18.81 8.59 10.10
C SER A 19 -18.51 8.00 8.71
N ASP A 20 -17.59 8.62 7.96
CA ASP A 20 -17.07 8.11 6.68
C ASP A 20 -15.82 7.27 6.90
N VAL A 21 -16.00 5.94 6.91
CA VAL A 21 -14.87 5.00 6.92
C VAL A 21 -14.43 4.80 5.47
N GLN A 22 -13.48 5.61 5.02
CA GLN A 22 -12.78 5.30 3.77
C GLN A 22 -12.03 3.98 3.95
N THR A 23 -12.27 3.02 3.06
CA THR A 23 -11.63 1.71 3.14
C THR A 23 -10.16 1.83 2.79
N LEU A 24 -9.31 1.18 3.60
CA LEU A 24 -7.91 1.03 3.25
C LEU A 24 -7.77 0.15 2.00
N PRO A 25 -6.65 0.31 1.27
CA PRO A 25 -6.29 -0.61 0.19
C PRO A 25 -6.40 -2.07 0.63
N ALA A 26 -7.10 -2.88 -0.15
CA ALA A 26 -7.36 -4.28 0.19
C ALA A 26 -6.16 -5.20 -0.07
N ASN A 27 -5.21 -4.75 -0.88
CA ASN A 27 -4.04 -5.52 -1.29
C ASN A 27 -2.84 -4.62 -1.57
N LEU A 28 -1.69 -5.27 -1.80
CA LEU A 28 -0.42 -4.59 -2.04
C LEU A 28 -0.45 -3.69 -3.29
N ASN A 29 -1.13 -4.10 -4.36
CA ASN A 29 -1.20 -3.31 -5.60
C ASN A 29 -1.93 -1.99 -5.40
N GLU A 30 -3.08 -2.04 -4.72
CA GLU A 30 -3.83 -0.84 -4.36
C GLU A 30 -3.02 0.05 -3.41
N ALA A 31 -2.31 -0.54 -2.44
CA ALA A 31 -1.47 0.20 -1.51
C ALA A 31 -0.32 0.92 -2.24
N ILE A 32 0.33 0.28 -3.21
CA ILE A 32 1.34 0.89 -4.07
C ILE A 32 0.74 2.08 -4.85
N ALA A 33 -0.44 1.90 -5.44
CA ALA A 33 -1.10 2.94 -6.24
C ALA A 33 -1.50 4.16 -5.40
N VAL A 34 -1.90 3.96 -4.14
CA VAL A 34 -2.17 5.06 -3.19
C VAL A 34 -0.87 5.72 -2.73
N MET A 35 0.15 4.91 -2.40
CA MET A 35 1.46 5.40 -1.96
C MET A 35 2.13 6.28 -3.02
N GLU A 36 2.05 5.91 -4.30
CA GLU A 36 2.62 6.66 -5.42
C GLU A 36 2.11 8.12 -5.50
N LYS A 37 0.87 8.34 -5.09
CA LYS A 37 0.22 9.66 -5.06
C LYS A 37 0.44 10.42 -3.75
N SER A 38 1.13 9.83 -2.79
CA SER A 38 1.29 10.41 -1.46
C SER A 38 2.53 11.32 -1.37
N GLU A 39 2.29 12.63 -1.40
CA GLU A 39 3.33 13.64 -1.16
C GLU A 39 3.99 13.48 0.21
N LEU A 40 3.19 13.22 1.25
CA LEU A 40 3.71 13.01 2.61
C LEU A 40 4.73 11.87 2.70
N VAL A 41 4.45 10.74 2.03
CA VAL A 41 5.35 9.59 2.04
C VAL A 41 6.61 9.88 1.23
N ARG A 42 6.49 10.58 0.09
CA ARG A 42 7.63 11.03 -0.72
C ARG A 42 8.55 11.96 0.05
N GLU A 43 8.00 12.97 0.72
CA GLU A 43 8.76 13.90 1.57
C GLU A 43 9.43 13.19 2.75
N THR A 44 8.74 12.23 3.37
CA THR A 44 9.25 11.50 4.53
C THR A 44 10.43 10.60 4.18
N LEU A 45 10.37 9.91 3.05
CA LEU A 45 11.41 8.95 2.64
C LEU A 45 12.53 9.60 1.83
N GLY A 46 12.24 10.73 1.17
CA GLY A 46 13.08 11.30 0.14
C GLY A 46 12.93 10.59 -1.21
N GLU A 47 13.20 11.33 -2.28
CA GLU A 47 12.89 10.92 -3.67
C GLU A 47 13.50 9.56 -4.05
N SER A 48 14.81 9.38 -3.84
CA SER A 48 15.51 8.15 -4.25
C SER A 48 15.00 6.89 -3.52
N VAL A 49 14.69 7.01 -2.23
CA VAL A 49 14.19 5.89 -1.43
C VAL A 49 12.74 5.59 -1.79
N PHE A 50 11.93 6.63 -1.98
CA PHE A 50 10.53 6.50 -2.40
C PHE A 50 10.41 5.72 -3.72
N GLU A 51 11.16 6.14 -4.75
CA GLU A 51 11.17 5.47 -6.06
C GLU A 51 11.70 4.03 -5.98
N TYR A 52 12.74 3.79 -5.17
CA TYR A 52 13.26 2.44 -4.95
C TYR A 52 12.20 1.52 -4.32
N VAL A 53 11.50 1.99 -3.28
CA VAL A 53 10.47 1.23 -2.59
C VAL A 53 9.31 0.92 -3.53
N LEU A 54 8.82 1.89 -4.30
CA LEU A 54 7.75 1.67 -5.28
C LEU A 54 8.14 0.61 -6.31
N ARG A 55 9.33 0.72 -6.91
CA ARG A 55 9.82 -0.24 -7.89
C ARG A 55 9.94 -1.65 -7.30
N ASN A 56 10.51 -1.76 -6.10
CA ASN A 56 10.67 -3.04 -5.43
C ASN A 56 9.32 -3.69 -5.13
N LYS A 57 8.36 -2.93 -4.58
CA LYS A 57 7.03 -3.44 -4.25
C LYS A 57 6.20 -3.80 -5.47
N ARG A 58 6.36 -3.10 -6.59
CA ARG A 58 5.77 -3.52 -7.87
C ARG A 58 6.34 -4.85 -8.34
N ALA A 59 7.65 -5.06 -8.25
CA ALA A 59 8.28 -6.32 -8.63
C ALA A 59 7.77 -7.48 -7.75
N GLU A 60 7.70 -7.28 -6.43
CA GLU A 60 7.14 -8.24 -5.47
C GLU A 60 5.70 -8.65 -5.82
N TRP A 61 4.85 -7.68 -6.15
CA TRP A 61 3.47 -7.95 -6.55
C TRP A 61 3.37 -8.74 -7.86
N GLN A 62 4.19 -8.39 -8.86
CA GLN A 62 4.21 -9.10 -10.14
C GLN A 62 4.70 -10.53 -9.97
N GLU A 63 5.68 -10.75 -9.10
CA GLU A 63 6.19 -12.09 -8.79
C GLU A 63 5.11 -12.94 -8.11
N TYR A 64 4.47 -12.41 -7.06
CA TYR A 64 3.41 -13.12 -6.35
C TYR A 64 2.26 -13.53 -7.28
N ARG A 65 1.80 -12.64 -8.16
CA ARG A 65 0.67 -12.92 -9.06
C ARG A 65 0.96 -13.94 -10.16
N ARG A 66 2.23 -14.24 -10.44
CA ARG A 66 2.63 -15.24 -11.43
C ARG A 66 2.71 -16.65 -10.84
N GLN A 67 2.69 -16.76 -9.52
CA GLN A 67 2.76 -18.04 -8.84
C GLN A 67 1.41 -18.75 -8.91
N VAL A 68 1.46 -20.06 -9.19
CA VAL A 68 0.33 -20.95 -8.93
C VAL A 68 0.52 -21.48 -7.51
N SER A 69 -0.34 -21.05 -6.62
CA SER A 69 -0.29 -21.41 -5.20
C SER A 69 -0.79 -22.82 -4.96
N GLN A 70 -0.35 -23.42 -3.85
CA GLN A 70 -0.84 -24.74 -3.43
C GLN A 70 -2.37 -24.73 -3.24
N PHE A 71 -2.93 -23.63 -2.74
CA PHE A 71 -4.37 -23.45 -2.62
C PHE A 71 -5.09 -23.59 -3.97
N GLU A 72 -4.56 -22.99 -5.04
CA GLU A 72 -5.13 -23.10 -6.38
C GLU A 72 -5.00 -24.53 -6.93
N LEU A 73 -3.86 -25.19 -6.71
CA LEU A 73 -3.68 -26.59 -7.10
C LEU A 73 -4.70 -27.49 -6.39
N ASP A 74 -4.82 -27.39 -5.08
CA ASP A 74 -5.73 -28.22 -4.28
C ASP A 74 -7.21 -27.97 -4.64
N ARG A 75 -7.55 -26.73 -5.01
CA ARG A 75 -8.92 -26.32 -5.32
C ARG A 75 -9.35 -26.72 -6.73
N TYR A 76 -8.46 -26.59 -7.72
CA TYR A 76 -8.83 -26.67 -9.13
C TYR A 76 -8.29 -27.92 -9.84
N LEU A 77 -7.18 -28.52 -9.37
CA LEU A 77 -6.60 -29.69 -10.01
C LEU A 77 -7.42 -30.99 -9.80
N PRO A 78 -8.02 -31.27 -8.62
CA PRO A 78 -8.84 -32.48 -8.43
C PRO A 78 -10.20 -32.46 -9.16
N VAL A 79 -10.56 -31.32 -9.75
CA VAL A 79 -11.84 -31.11 -10.46
C VAL A 79 -11.70 -31.32 -11.98
N LEU A 80 -10.47 -31.51 -12.47
CA LEU A 80 -10.14 -31.85 -13.86
C LEU A 80 -10.04 -33.37 -14.04
#